data_AF-A0A126NNG1-F1
#
_entry.id   AF-A0A126NNG1-F1
#
_cell.length_a   1.000
_cell.length_b   1.000
_cell.length_c   1.000
_cell.angle_alpha   90.00
_cell.angle_beta   90.00
_cell.angle_gamma   90.00
#
_symmetry.space_group_name_H-M   'P 1'
#
loop_
_entity.id
_entity.type
_entity.pdbx_description
1 polymer ?
#
loop_
_entity_poly.entity_id
_entity_poly.type
_entity_poly.pdbx_seq_one_letter_code
_entity_poly.pdbx_strand_id
1 'polypeptide(L)'
;MNIPTDIHARVVALTDAILDACEDPENDTATALYAQLHAYCDAVAAAGRDHPFLWETLADFTADDRTAIAHYNRALALASAARASSYEASIGLALAERYSNLGDVAAARQHALQADTVAQHSDDLPLRKAISQFLLDHSQAADEG
;
A
#
# COMPACT_ATOMS: atom_id res chain seq x y z
N MET A 1 -2.17 -5.27 -15.04
CA MET A 1 -1.01 -6.16 -14.88
C MET A 1 -1.46 -7.36 -14.07
N ASN A 2 -1.19 -8.59 -14.52
CA ASN A 2 -1.60 -9.79 -13.78
C ASN A 2 -0.48 -10.21 -12.84
N ILE A 3 -0.82 -10.48 -11.57
CA ILE A 3 0.13 -11.02 -10.60
C ILE A 3 0.46 -12.47 -11.01
N PRO A 4 1.74 -12.87 -11.06
CA PRO A 4 2.10 -14.28 -11.22
C PRO A 4 1.54 -15.13 -10.08
N THR A 5 0.92 -16.26 -10.41
CA THR A 5 0.16 -17.08 -9.44
C THR A 5 1.03 -17.64 -8.32
N ASP A 6 2.27 -17.99 -8.61
CA ASP A 6 3.26 -18.45 -7.62
C ASP A 6 3.64 -17.33 -6.65
N ILE A 7 3.80 -16.09 -7.15
CA ILE A 7 4.07 -14.93 -6.31
C ILE A 7 2.88 -14.64 -5.41
N HIS A 8 1.68 -14.57 -5.99
CA HIS A 8 0.46 -14.36 -5.24
C HIS A 8 0.29 -15.39 -4.11
N ALA A 9 0.39 -16.69 -4.44
CA ALA A 9 0.23 -17.76 -3.47
C ALA A 9 1.26 -17.69 -2.34
N ARG A 10 2.52 -17.36 -2.65
CA ARG A 10 3.57 -17.27 -1.64
C ARG A 10 3.40 -16.07 -0.71
N VAL A 11 3.02 -14.91 -1.26
CA VAL A 11 2.74 -13.72 -0.44
C VAL A 11 1.55 -13.98 0.48
N VAL A 12 0.44 -14.49 -0.06
CA VAL A 12 -0.75 -14.83 0.75
C VAL A 12 -0.41 -15.79 1.89
N ALA A 13 0.35 -16.86 1.61
CA ALA A 13 0.75 -17.80 2.64
C ALA A 13 1.62 -17.16 3.75
N LEU A 14 2.45 -16.17 3.42
CA LEU A 14 3.26 -15.44 4.40
C LEU A 14 2.41 -14.44 5.19
N THR A 15 1.50 -13.71 4.53
CA THR A 15 0.62 -12.74 5.20
C THR A 15 -0.36 -13.43 6.13
N ASP A 16 -0.94 -14.57 5.75
CA ASP A 16 -1.81 -15.38 6.61
C ASP A 16 -1.03 -15.83 7.87
N ALA A 17 0.18 -16.34 7.69
CA ALA A 17 1.03 -16.75 8.81
C ALA A 17 1.39 -15.57 9.74
N ILE A 18 1.59 -14.36 9.19
CA ILE A 18 1.85 -13.16 10.00
C ILE A 18 0.61 -12.85 10.86
N LEU A 19 -0.59 -12.87 10.26
CA LEU A 19 -1.84 -12.61 10.97
C LEU A 19 -2.09 -13.63 12.09
N ASP A 20 -1.88 -14.91 11.80
CA ASP A 20 -2.00 -16.00 12.80
C ASP A 20 -1.00 -15.81 13.95
N ALA A 21 0.24 -15.40 13.64
CA ALA A 21 1.27 -15.18 14.65
C ALA A 21 1.00 -13.95 15.53
N CYS A 22 0.23 -12.97 15.06
CA CYS A 22 -0.16 -11.80 15.83
C CYS A 22 -1.15 -12.14 16.98
N GLU A 23 -1.74 -13.33 16.99
CA GLU A 23 -2.60 -13.78 18.09
C GLU A 23 -1.83 -14.10 19.39
N ASP A 24 -0.50 -14.30 19.29
CA ASP A 24 0.39 -14.56 20.43
C ASP A 24 1.52 -13.51 20.51
N PRO A 25 1.28 -12.35 21.15
CA PRO A 25 2.22 -11.22 21.17
C PRO A 25 3.49 -11.48 22.01
N GLU A 26 3.59 -12.60 22.73
CA GLU A 26 4.81 -12.96 23.48
C GLU A 26 5.88 -13.61 22.58
N ASN A 27 5.54 -13.89 21.32
CA ASN A 27 6.40 -14.60 20.39
C ASN A 27 6.85 -13.70 19.22
N ASP A 28 8.16 -13.63 19.00
CA ASP A 28 8.79 -12.91 17.87
C ASP A 28 8.49 -13.52 16.48
N THR A 29 7.55 -14.45 16.40
CA THR A 29 7.20 -15.16 15.15
C THR A 29 6.63 -14.22 14.10
N ALA A 30 5.77 -13.26 14.46
CA ALA A 30 5.25 -12.28 13.51
C ALA A 30 6.38 -11.43 12.90
N THR A 31 7.33 -10.99 13.72
CA THR A 31 8.53 -10.26 13.28
C THR A 31 9.40 -11.10 12.34
N ALA A 32 9.62 -12.38 12.67
CA ALA A 32 10.39 -13.29 11.83
C ALA A 32 9.70 -13.59 10.49
N LEU A 33 8.36 -13.68 10.47
CA LEU A 33 7.58 -13.89 9.24
C LEU A 33 7.54 -12.64 8.37
N TYR A 34 7.41 -11.45 8.97
CA TYR A 34 7.56 -10.18 8.26
C TYR A 34 8.94 -10.07 7.60
N ALA A 35 10.03 -10.43 8.31
CA ALA A 35 11.37 -10.45 7.74
C ALA A 35 11.48 -11.43 6.56
N GLN A 36 10.79 -12.58 6.61
CA GLN A 36 10.70 -13.52 5.50
C GLN A 36 9.92 -12.96 4.31
N LEU A 37 8.82 -12.24 4.54
CA LEU A 37 8.07 -11.55 3.50
C LEU A 37 8.95 -10.50 2.80
N HIS A 38 9.67 -9.69 3.56
CA HIS A 38 10.57 -8.69 3.01
C HIS A 38 11.68 -9.32 2.17
N ALA A 39 12.38 -10.34 2.71
CA ALA A 39 13.43 -11.05 1.99
C ALA A 39 12.90 -11.72 0.71
N TYR A 40 11.65 -12.21 0.73
CA TYR A 40 11.00 -12.76 -0.44
C TYR A 40 10.75 -11.68 -1.51
N CYS A 41 10.22 -10.51 -1.15
CA CYS A 41 10.04 -9.40 -2.07
C CYS A 41 11.36 -8.98 -2.74
N ASP A 42 12.44 -8.87 -1.95
CA ASP A 42 13.78 -8.57 -2.48
C ASP A 42 14.28 -9.64 -3.46
N ALA A 43 14.15 -10.92 -3.11
CA ALA A 43 14.60 -12.03 -3.95
C ALA A 43 13.84 -12.07 -5.30
N VAL A 44 12.52 -11.86 -5.27
CA VAL A 44 11.69 -11.83 -6.47
C VAL A 44 12.04 -10.62 -7.36
N ALA A 45 12.25 -9.46 -6.76
CA ALA A 45 12.68 -8.27 -7.49
C ALA A 45 14.08 -8.44 -8.10
N ALA A 46 15.04 -9.01 -7.36
CA ALA A 46 16.38 -9.31 -7.85
C ALA A 46 16.38 -10.32 -9.00
N ALA A 47 15.39 -11.21 -9.05
CA ALA A 47 15.15 -12.14 -10.16
C ALA A 47 14.48 -11.48 -11.40
N GLY A 48 14.27 -10.15 -11.38
CA GLY A 48 13.65 -9.42 -12.49
C GLY A 48 12.14 -9.63 -12.60
N ARG A 49 11.50 -10.13 -11.53
CA ARG A 49 10.06 -10.40 -11.46
C ARG A 49 9.33 -9.41 -10.56
N ASP A 50 9.89 -8.20 -10.46
CA ASP A 50 9.36 -7.14 -9.59
C ASP A 50 7.91 -6.79 -9.97
N HIS A 51 7.08 -6.53 -8.96
CA HIS A 51 5.63 -6.33 -9.15
C HIS A 51 5.06 -5.42 -8.05
N PRO A 52 4.15 -4.47 -8.38
CA PRO A 52 3.55 -3.55 -7.40
C PRO A 52 2.97 -4.26 -6.16
N PHE A 53 2.21 -5.33 -6.39
CA PHE A 53 1.65 -6.19 -5.34
C PHE A 53 2.64 -6.60 -4.24
N LEU A 54 3.90 -6.91 -4.57
CA LEU A 54 4.90 -7.30 -3.55
C LEU A 54 5.14 -6.19 -2.52
N TRP A 55 5.29 -4.97 -3.03
CA TRP A 55 5.69 -3.82 -2.22
C TRP A 55 4.50 -3.16 -1.55
N GLU A 56 3.34 -3.16 -2.21
CA GLU A 56 2.08 -2.75 -1.60
C GLU A 56 1.75 -3.66 -0.41
N THR A 57 1.77 -4.99 -0.60
CA THR A 57 1.49 -5.92 0.50
C THR A 57 2.55 -5.84 1.60
N LEU A 58 3.84 -5.72 1.27
CA LEU A 58 4.86 -5.52 2.31
C LEU A 58 4.60 -4.24 3.11
N ALA A 59 4.20 -3.15 2.45
CA ALA A 59 3.87 -1.89 3.10
C ALA A 59 2.62 -2.01 3.99
N ASP A 60 1.59 -2.75 3.58
CA ASP A 60 0.37 -2.98 4.38
C ASP A 60 0.69 -3.65 5.72
N PHE A 61 1.69 -4.53 5.74
CA PHE A 61 2.17 -5.22 6.94
C PHE A 61 3.29 -4.46 7.68
N THR A 62 3.69 -3.28 7.21
CA THR A 62 4.71 -2.45 7.84
C THR A 62 4.08 -1.49 8.85
N ALA A 63 4.44 -1.62 10.13
CA ALA A 63 3.89 -0.77 11.20
C ALA A 63 4.45 0.66 11.20
N ASP A 64 5.72 0.84 10.87
CA ASP A 64 6.35 2.17 10.82
C ASP A 64 5.94 2.92 9.54
N ASP A 65 5.24 4.05 9.69
CA ASP A 65 4.69 4.80 8.54
C ASP A 65 5.78 5.24 7.55
N ARG A 66 6.98 5.58 8.02
CA ARG A 66 8.08 6.02 7.13
C ARG A 66 8.60 4.87 6.26
N THR A 67 8.75 3.70 6.86
CA THR A 67 9.15 2.47 6.17
C THR A 67 8.05 2.02 5.21
N ALA A 68 6.78 2.06 5.63
CA ALA A 68 5.63 1.75 4.78
C ALA A 68 5.58 2.68 3.55
N ILE A 69 5.77 4.00 3.75
CA ILE A 69 5.83 4.99 2.66
C ILE A 69 6.95 4.66 1.67
N ALA A 70 8.14 4.22 2.13
CA ALA A 70 9.22 3.84 1.22
C ALA A 70 8.82 2.64 0.33
N HIS A 71 8.15 1.64 0.91
CA HIS A 71 7.63 0.48 0.18
C HIS A 71 6.51 0.87 -0.78
N TYR A 72 5.51 1.66 -0.36
CA TYR A 72 4.45 2.14 -1.23
C TYR A 72 4.98 3.01 -2.38
N ASN A 73 5.98 3.87 -2.17
CA ASN A 73 6.56 4.66 -3.25
C ASN A 73 7.23 3.76 -4.31
N ARG A 74 7.88 2.67 -3.90
CA ARG A 74 8.41 1.67 -4.83
C ARG A 74 7.28 0.96 -5.58
N ALA A 75 6.22 0.56 -4.87
CA ALA A 75 5.03 -0.04 -5.47
C ALA A 75 4.41 0.88 -6.53
N LEU A 76 4.25 2.17 -6.20
CA LEU A 76 3.66 3.20 -7.06
C LEU A 76 4.49 3.40 -8.32
N ALA A 77 5.82 3.48 -8.20
CA ALA A 77 6.71 3.63 -9.35
C ALA A 77 6.57 2.45 -10.34
N LEU A 78 6.47 1.22 -9.84
CA LEU A 78 6.22 0.03 -10.65
C LEU A 78 4.83 0.06 -11.29
N ALA A 79 3.80 0.47 -10.54
CA ALA A 79 2.43 0.54 -11.01
C ALA A 79 2.30 1.56 -12.15
N SER A 80 2.86 2.77 -11.97
CA SER A 80 2.91 3.82 -12.98
C SER A 80 3.68 3.39 -14.23
N ALA A 81 4.84 2.75 -14.07
CA ALA A 81 5.60 2.23 -15.22
C ALA A 81 4.80 1.18 -16.01
N ALA A 82 3.99 0.38 -15.32
CA ALA A 82 3.12 -0.64 -15.90
C ALA A 82 1.75 -0.12 -16.35
N ARG A 83 1.42 1.16 -16.09
CA ARG A 83 0.08 1.76 -16.27
C ARG A 83 -1.02 0.94 -15.59
N ALA A 84 -0.75 0.49 -14.37
CA ALA A 84 -1.62 -0.38 -13.62
C ALA A 84 -2.52 0.44 -12.69
N SER A 85 -3.52 1.12 -13.27
CA SER A 85 -4.37 2.10 -12.58
C SER A 85 -5.06 1.59 -11.32
N SER A 86 -5.42 0.30 -11.26
CA SER A 86 -6.00 -0.29 -10.05
C SER A 86 -5.04 -0.22 -8.86
N TYR A 87 -3.76 -0.52 -9.08
CA TYR A 87 -2.72 -0.42 -8.06
C TYR A 87 -2.35 1.02 -7.76
N GLU A 88 -2.24 1.87 -8.78
CA GLU A 88 -1.93 3.29 -8.57
C GLU A 88 -2.95 3.97 -7.65
N ALA A 89 -4.24 3.65 -7.81
CA ALA A 89 -5.30 4.19 -6.96
C ALA A 89 -5.25 3.65 -5.52
N SER A 90 -5.09 2.34 -5.32
CA SER A 90 -5.02 1.74 -3.98
C SER A 90 -3.78 2.21 -3.21
N ILE A 91 -2.61 2.17 -3.86
CA ILE A 91 -1.34 2.63 -3.30
C ILE A 91 -1.41 4.13 -3.00
N GLY A 92 -2.05 4.93 -3.88
CA GLY A 92 -2.22 6.36 -3.66
C GLY A 92 -3.06 6.68 -2.43
N LEU A 93 -4.13 5.94 -2.18
CA LEU A 93 -4.91 6.08 -0.94
C LEU A 93 -4.09 5.68 0.28
N ALA A 94 -3.40 4.54 0.24
CA ALA A 94 -2.57 4.08 1.36
C ALA A 94 -1.46 5.08 1.70
N LEU A 95 -0.78 5.66 0.68
CA LEU A 95 0.18 6.74 0.89
C LEU A 95 -0.47 7.96 1.56
N ALA A 96 -1.68 8.33 1.14
CA ALA A 96 -2.39 9.46 1.73
C ALA A 96 -2.62 9.25 3.24
N GLU A 97 -3.06 8.06 3.63
CA GLU A 97 -3.27 7.67 5.02
C GLU A 97 -1.95 7.73 5.83
N ARG A 98 -0.86 7.16 5.30
CA ARG A 98 0.44 7.17 5.99
C ARG A 98 1.02 8.58 6.16
N TYR A 99 0.91 9.44 5.15
CA TYR A 99 1.34 10.84 5.29
C TYR A 99 0.46 11.62 6.29
N SER A 100 -0.84 11.31 6.35
CA SER A 100 -1.74 11.90 7.35
C SER A 100 -1.34 11.50 8.78
N ASN A 101 -1.02 10.22 9.01
CA ASN A 101 -0.51 9.74 10.30
C ASN A 101 0.76 10.49 10.77
N LEU A 102 1.61 10.88 9.81
CA LEU A 102 2.81 11.67 10.07
C LEU A 102 2.56 13.19 10.19
N GLY A 103 1.31 13.65 10.03
CA GLY A 103 0.93 15.06 10.06
C GLY A 103 1.25 15.85 8.78
N ASP A 104 1.71 15.19 7.71
CA ASP A 104 1.96 15.83 6.41
C ASP A 104 0.68 15.87 5.58
N VAL A 105 -0.22 16.77 5.98
CA VAL A 105 -1.53 16.95 5.35
C VAL A 105 -1.42 17.33 3.87
N ALA A 106 -0.36 18.04 3.50
CA ALA A 106 -0.13 18.46 2.11
C ALA A 106 0.18 17.25 1.22
N ALA A 107 1.13 16.41 1.63
CA ALA A 107 1.45 15.17 0.92
C ALA A 107 0.25 14.20 0.91
N ALA A 108 -0.43 14.07 2.05
CA ALA A 108 -1.62 13.23 2.17
C ALA A 108 -2.68 13.61 1.14
N ARG A 109 -3.05 14.90 1.09
CA ARG A 109 -4.04 15.40 0.14
C ARG A 109 -3.59 15.27 -1.31
N GLN A 110 -2.31 15.49 -1.60
CA GLN A 110 -1.77 15.32 -2.95
C GLN A 110 -1.95 13.88 -3.44
N HIS A 111 -1.59 12.89 -2.62
CA HIS A 111 -1.73 11.48 -2.97
C HIS A 111 -3.19 11.06 -3.13
N ALA A 112 -4.10 11.53 -2.26
CA ALA A 112 -5.52 11.24 -2.37
C ALA A 112 -6.16 11.82 -3.65
N LEU A 113 -5.76 13.03 -4.08
CA LEU A 113 -6.24 13.62 -5.34
C LEU A 113 -5.73 12.87 -6.58
N GLN A 114 -4.48 12.40 -6.54
CA GLN A 114 -3.94 11.55 -7.59
C GLN A 114 -4.69 10.22 -7.65
N ALA A 115 -4.92 9.60 -6.50
CA ALA A 115 -5.70 8.37 -6.40
C ALA A 115 -7.12 8.56 -6.96
N ASP A 116 -7.81 9.67 -6.64
CA ASP A 116 -9.15 9.97 -7.17
C ASP A 116 -9.15 10.05 -8.70
N THR A 117 -8.19 10.80 -9.26
CA THR A 117 -8.05 10.97 -10.71
C THR A 117 -7.89 9.63 -11.43
N VAL A 118 -7.08 8.73 -10.86
CA VAL A 118 -6.85 7.39 -11.41
C VAL A 118 -8.10 6.51 -11.23
N ALA A 119 -8.73 6.55 -10.05
CA ALA A 119 -9.86 5.70 -9.69
C ALA A 119 -11.16 6.06 -10.42
N GLN A 120 -11.30 7.26 -10.98
CA GLN A 120 -12.48 7.68 -11.76
C GLN A 120 -12.82 6.74 -12.92
N HIS A 121 -11.82 6.04 -13.46
CA HIS A 121 -11.96 5.10 -14.57
C HIS A 121 -12.06 3.64 -14.12
N SER A 122 -12.12 3.39 -12.81
CA SER A 122 -12.24 2.07 -12.21
C SER A 122 -13.69 1.75 -11.82
N ASP A 123 -14.06 0.48 -11.94
CA ASP A 123 -15.32 -0.07 -11.43
C ASP A 123 -15.27 -0.39 -9.92
N ASP A 124 -14.13 -0.14 -9.26
CA ASP A 124 -13.95 -0.32 -7.81
C ASP A 124 -14.66 0.79 -7.02
N LEU A 125 -15.97 0.63 -6.86
CA LEU A 125 -16.81 1.55 -6.09
C LEU A 125 -16.38 1.68 -4.62
N PRO A 126 -16.02 0.60 -3.89
CA PRO A 126 -15.47 0.72 -2.53
C PRO A 126 -14.25 1.63 -2.45
N LEU A 127 -13.25 1.45 -3.33
CA LEU A 127 -12.03 2.25 -3.33
C LEU A 127 -12.35 3.72 -3.63
N ARG A 128 -13.17 4.00 -4.64
CA ARG A 128 -13.58 5.37 -4.99
C ARG A 128 -14.27 6.08 -3.83
N LYS A 129 -15.14 5.36 -3.09
CA LYS A 129 -15.79 5.89 -1.89
C LYS A 129 -14.79 6.18 -0.77
N ALA A 130 -13.83 5.27 -0.53
CA ALA A 130 -12.79 5.47 0.47
C ALA A 130 -11.94 6.72 0.15
N ILE A 131 -11.52 6.88 -1.10
CA ILE A 131 -10.78 8.08 -1.56
C ILE A 131 -11.61 9.34 -1.37
N SER A 132 -12.87 9.33 -1.80
CA SER A 132 -13.77 10.49 -1.64
C SER A 132 -13.97 10.86 -0.18
N GLN A 133 -14.15 9.85 0.70
CA GLN A 133 -14.31 10.07 2.13
C GLN A 133 -13.04 10.66 2.75
N PHE A 134 -11.87 10.11 2.42
CA PHE A 134 -10.59 10.64 2.88
C PHE A 134 -10.42 12.12 2.49
N LEU A 135 -10.75 12.48 1.24
CA LEU A 135 -10.68 13.86 0.76
C LEU A 135 -11.66 14.82 1.45
N LEU A 136 -12.82 14.32 1.90
CA LEU A 136 -13.79 15.10 2.68
C LEU A 136 -13.27 15.32 4.10
N ASP A 137 -12.78 14.27 4.76
CA ASP A 137 -12.25 14.33 6.12
C ASP A 137 -11.00 15.22 6.22
N HIS A 138 -10.23 15.29 5.12
CA HIS A 138 -9.04 16.14 4.97
C HIS A 138 -9.29 17.35 4.07
N SER A 139 -10.56 17.71 3.84
CA SER A 139 -10.88 19.00 3.26
C SER A 139 -10.52 20.05 4.30
N GLN A 140 -9.65 20.99 3.94
CA GLN A 140 -9.50 22.17 4.78
C GLN A 140 -10.88 22.79 4.89
N ALA A 141 -11.35 23.04 6.12
CA ALA A 141 -12.35 24.06 6.32
C ALA A 141 -11.77 25.31 5.63
N ALA A 142 -12.34 25.66 4.49
CA ALA A 142 -12.27 27.02 3.99
C ALA A 142 -13.12 27.87 4.95
N ASP A 143 -12.69 27.95 6.21
CA ASP A 143 -13.30 28.81 7.22
C ASP A 143 -12.34 29.95 7.50
N GLU A 144 -12.87 31.13 7.18
CA GLU A 144 -12.65 32.40 7.85
C GLU A 144 -11.32 33.13 7.56
N GLY A 145 -11.37 33.95 6.51
CA GLY A 145 -10.52 35.12 6.27
C GLY A 145 -11.22 36.12 5.35
#